data_AF-A0A929ZYV8-F1
#
_entry.id   AF-A0A929ZYV8-F1
#
_cell.length_a   1.000
_cell.length_b   1.000
_cell.length_c   1.000
_cell.angle_alpha   90.00
_cell.angle_beta   90.00
_cell.angle_gamma   90.00
#
_symmetry.space_group_name_H-M   'P 1'
#
loop_
_entity.id
_entity.type
_entity.pdbx_description
1 polymer ?
#
loop_
_entity_poly.entity_id
_entity_poly.type
_entity_poly.pdbx_seq_one_letter_code
_entity_poly.pdbx_strand_id
1 'polypeptide(L)'
;MKKYLKSLCAGLTISTAFVLVGNQVTYAEETNTATTQPSPAATSESTTTTAPTTPTAPVTGVQSSPSAISTPYSTSVSTASSALTAVDNIVDIGGYVNVEGLPATLSEDGTGVTYSFTVAYQRMHTSDEGQTVSDVLIRIPNIDNADVNFTLIGTRDASGNPVDVNVPMSIVDYYEADYSGGDDYGIPTAEELAAGKKAYTLSGNDYLQDAEIVKSYNLYTTQNHSQAVLVQVTIPMDQAKNIKYLPLDARAEWKASDGASTVRGYESGCQSLEEYSNHTVTMNGHPENVGGLSDVSLITDEYVNDGHLIKSVANPNTYITPNNGDWRTIPNDTNINASTFFNYVDTFTLRNAPALTYYAPVSEDMADQDVSMVQFGDVVVDYVIQGTSTQLQPSYMDTTLRPLFNADGSLGMYDAAENTTELPQTITYNGQVYNLVGPSAISLVSGLLLEGTTHVVYEYVLAPVPTPTPSTQTPKTADTTNLSGYVAALLAAFVGFGFTAVNRYKSNQIF
;
A
#
# COMPACT_ATOMS: atom_id res chain seq x y z
N MET A 1 13.50 -23.79 -35.10
CA MET A 1 12.92 -23.85 -36.47
C MET A 1 12.07 -22.59 -36.66
N LYS A 2 12.34 -21.81 -37.72
CA LYS A 2 11.51 -20.81 -38.45
C LYS A 2 10.19 -20.36 -37.76
N LYS A 3 9.81 -19.08 -37.63
CA LYS A 3 10.03 -17.93 -38.54
C LYS A 3 9.48 -16.65 -37.91
N TYR A 4 10.12 -15.54 -38.29
CA TYR A 4 9.67 -14.15 -38.25
C TYR A 4 8.24 -13.91 -38.79
N LEU A 5 7.53 -12.93 -38.21
CA LEU A 5 6.63 -12.07 -38.98
C LEU A 5 6.63 -10.63 -38.44
N LYS A 6 7.00 -9.69 -39.33
CA LYS A 6 6.77 -8.25 -39.24
C LYS A 6 5.61 -7.88 -40.18
N SER A 7 4.73 -7.00 -39.74
CA SER A 7 3.82 -6.13 -40.53
C SER A 7 3.18 -5.19 -39.49
N LEU A 8 3.40 -3.88 -39.38
CA LEU A 8 3.32 -2.70 -40.28
C LEU A 8 1.95 -2.48 -40.94
N CYS A 9 1.33 -1.36 -40.54
CA CYS A 9 0.32 -0.47 -41.17
C CYS A 9 -0.75 -0.10 -40.13
N ALA A 10 -1.28 1.10 -39.99
CA ALA A 10 -0.99 2.46 -40.46
C ALA A 10 -1.92 3.37 -39.63
N GLY A 11 -1.56 4.64 -39.45
CA GLY A 11 -2.17 5.52 -38.45
C GLY A 11 -3.64 5.92 -38.66
N LEU A 12 -4.24 6.39 -37.57
CA LEU A 12 -5.34 7.36 -37.60
C LEU A 12 -5.07 8.43 -36.54
N THR A 13 -4.82 9.64 -37.00
CA THR A 13 -4.82 10.88 -36.24
C THR A 13 -6.22 11.45 -36.22
N ILE A 14 -6.80 11.76 -35.06
CA ILE A 14 -7.84 12.78 -34.91
C ILE A 14 -7.55 13.57 -33.63
N SER A 15 -7.60 14.89 -33.77
CA SER A 15 -7.26 15.93 -32.81
C SER A 15 -8.43 16.28 -31.88
N THR A 16 -8.07 16.60 -30.64
CA THR A 16 -8.66 17.52 -29.64
C THR A 16 -9.98 18.26 -29.92
N ALA A 17 -10.89 18.28 -28.92
CA ALA A 17 -11.58 19.49 -28.45
C ALA A 17 -12.14 19.35 -27.00
N PHE A 18 -12.26 20.51 -26.35
CA PHE A 18 -12.33 20.84 -24.92
C PHE A 18 -13.78 20.97 -24.35
N VAL A 19 -13.96 20.59 -23.08
CA VAL A 19 -14.66 21.25 -21.93
C VAL A 19 -16.14 21.69 -22.04
N LEU A 20 -17.00 21.22 -21.10
CA LEU A 20 -17.55 22.04 -19.98
C LEU A 20 -18.42 21.25 -18.97
N VAL A 21 -18.15 21.57 -17.70
CA VAL A 21 -18.87 21.47 -16.42
C VAL A 21 -20.41 21.30 -16.45
N GLY A 22 -20.94 20.47 -15.55
CA GLY A 22 -22.35 20.51 -15.16
C GLY A 22 -22.78 19.47 -14.12
N ASN A 23 -22.44 19.69 -12.84
CA ASN A 23 -23.04 18.98 -11.71
C ASN A 23 -24.49 19.45 -11.52
N GLN A 24 -25.48 18.60 -11.77
CA GLN A 24 -26.86 18.72 -11.28
C GLN A 24 -27.45 17.31 -11.12
N VAL A 25 -27.41 16.78 -9.90
CA VAL A 25 -28.24 15.63 -9.52
C VAL A 25 -29.63 16.17 -9.23
N THR A 26 -30.57 15.89 -10.14
CA THR A 26 -32.00 16.11 -9.93
C THR A 26 -32.63 14.74 -9.77
N TYR A 27 -33.17 14.45 -8.58
CA TYR A 27 -33.98 13.26 -8.35
C TYR A 27 -35.28 13.37 -9.16
N ALA A 28 -35.52 12.40 -10.03
CA ALA A 28 -36.82 12.17 -10.64
C ALA A 28 -37.47 10.97 -9.92
N GLU A 29 -38.58 11.27 -9.25
CA GLU A 29 -39.54 10.34 -8.70
C GLU A 29 -40.41 9.83 -9.86
N GLU A 30 -40.44 8.51 -10.12
CA GLU A 30 -41.58 7.86 -10.75
C GLU A 30 -41.89 6.53 -10.06
N THR A 31 -43.19 6.32 -9.90
CA THR A 31 -43.87 5.45 -8.95
C THR A 31 -44.44 4.20 -9.63
N ASN A 32 -44.80 3.22 -8.78
CA ASN A 32 -45.74 2.08 -8.98
C ASN A 32 -45.07 0.72 -9.32
N THR A 33 -45.37 -0.42 -8.68
CA THR A 33 -46.50 -0.81 -7.82
C THR A 33 -46.18 -2.07 -6.99
N ALA A 34 -46.58 -2.04 -5.71
CA ALA A 34 -47.12 -3.09 -4.82
C ALA A 34 -46.64 -4.57 -4.88
N THR A 35 -46.17 -5.09 -3.73
CA THR A 35 -46.90 -6.09 -2.90
C THR A 35 -46.35 -6.22 -1.46
N THR A 36 -47.10 -5.67 -0.50
CA THR A 36 -47.60 -6.23 0.79
C THR A 36 -46.69 -6.96 1.83
N GLN A 37 -46.33 -6.21 2.90
CA GLN A 37 -46.37 -6.48 4.37
C GLN A 37 -45.53 -7.60 5.06
N PRO A 38 -45.29 -7.54 6.41
CA PRO A 38 -45.11 -6.41 7.35
C PRO A 38 -43.75 -6.42 8.08
N SER A 39 -43.38 -5.26 8.63
CA SER A 39 -42.31 -5.05 9.62
C SER A 39 -42.89 -4.99 11.04
N PRO A 40 -42.17 -5.38 12.11
CA PRO A 40 -42.50 -4.99 13.48
C PRO A 40 -41.69 -3.77 13.97
N ALA A 41 -42.46 -2.72 14.27
CA ALA A 41 -42.31 -1.66 15.27
C ALA A 41 -40.94 -1.44 15.97
N ALA A 42 -40.39 -0.24 15.75
CA ALA A 42 -39.49 0.44 16.68
C ALA A 42 -40.29 1.43 17.55
N THR A 43 -40.23 1.25 18.86
CA THR A 43 -40.83 2.15 19.86
C THR A 43 -39.86 3.28 20.17
N SER A 44 -40.37 4.51 20.12
CA SER A 44 -39.70 5.75 20.47
C SER A 44 -39.44 5.85 21.98
N GLU A 45 -38.31 6.45 22.36
CA GLU A 45 -38.30 7.38 23.49
C GLU A 45 -37.59 8.69 23.12
N SER A 46 -38.22 9.77 23.53
CA SER A 46 -37.92 11.17 23.25
C SER A 46 -37.45 11.80 24.55
N THR A 47 -36.40 12.62 24.50
CA THR A 47 -36.23 13.73 25.43
C THR A 47 -35.77 14.97 24.67
N THR A 48 -36.62 15.99 24.74
CA THR A 48 -36.42 17.35 24.22
C THR A 48 -35.85 18.24 25.32
N THR A 49 -34.91 19.13 25.01
CA THR A 49 -34.85 20.49 25.60
C THR A 49 -34.15 21.44 24.61
N THR A 50 -34.73 22.63 24.44
CA THR A 50 -34.52 23.63 23.38
C THR A 50 -33.66 24.83 23.81
N ALA A 51 -32.67 25.20 22.95
CA ALA A 51 -32.30 26.55 22.40
C ALA A 51 -31.97 27.76 23.34
N PRO A 52 -31.17 28.80 22.95
CA PRO A 52 -31.09 29.41 21.59
C PRO A 52 -29.71 29.94 21.05
N THR A 53 -29.78 30.36 19.78
CA THR A 53 -28.85 30.88 18.73
C THR A 53 -28.05 32.17 19.08
N THR A 54 -26.90 32.61 18.50
CA THR A 54 -26.37 32.77 17.09
C THR A 54 -24.94 33.44 17.15
N PRO A 55 -24.23 33.86 16.05
CA PRO A 55 -23.32 33.18 15.09
C PRO A 55 -21.80 33.57 15.19
N THR A 56 -20.89 32.90 14.43
CA THR A 56 -19.80 33.46 13.56
C THR A 56 -18.48 32.64 13.50
N ALA A 57 -17.95 32.51 12.27
CA ALA A 57 -16.58 32.19 11.77
C ALA A 57 -16.10 30.73 11.60
N PRO A 58 -15.45 30.40 10.45
CA PRO A 58 -14.99 29.05 10.12
C PRO A 58 -13.58 28.78 10.68
N VAL A 59 -13.36 27.61 11.27
CA VAL A 59 -12.06 27.18 11.76
C VAL A 59 -11.74 25.80 11.18
N THR A 60 -10.66 25.80 10.39
CA THR A 60 -9.72 24.71 10.05
C THR A 60 -10.13 23.29 10.45
N GLY A 61 -10.42 22.46 9.43
CA GLY A 61 -10.54 21.02 9.57
C GLY A 61 -9.21 20.38 9.93
N VAL A 62 -9.12 19.89 11.16
CA VAL A 62 -8.07 18.97 11.62
C VAL A 62 -8.55 17.57 11.27
N GLN A 63 -7.84 16.90 10.35
CA GLN A 63 -8.03 15.48 10.06
C GLN A 63 -7.47 14.69 11.26
N SER A 64 -8.39 14.08 12.01
CA SER A 64 -8.09 13.35 13.25
C SER A 64 -7.54 11.96 12.98
N SER A 65 -6.41 11.64 13.63
CA SER A 65 -5.90 10.28 13.85
C SER A 65 -6.94 9.40 14.57
N PRO A 66 -6.95 8.07 14.34
CA PRO A 66 -8.00 7.19 14.83
C PRO A 66 -7.95 7.09 16.36
N SER A 67 -9.00 7.58 17.01
CA SER A 67 -9.25 7.37 18.44
C SER A 67 -10.11 6.13 18.59
N ALA A 68 -9.61 5.17 19.40
CA ALA A 68 -10.29 3.93 19.74
C ALA A 68 -11.72 4.17 20.24
N ILE A 69 -12.69 3.70 19.48
CA ILE A 69 -14.08 3.56 19.94
C ILE A 69 -14.23 2.13 20.48
N SER A 70 -14.03 1.98 21.78
CA SER A 70 -14.42 0.75 22.48
C SER A 70 -15.95 0.72 22.58
N THR A 71 -16.58 -0.11 21.74
CA THR A 71 -17.97 -0.53 21.96
C THR A 71 -17.94 -1.94 22.57
N PRO A 72 -18.59 -2.17 23.72
CA PRO A 72 -18.70 -3.52 24.27
C PRO A 72 -19.71 -4.29 23.40
N TYR A 73 -19.22 -5.19 22.54
CA TYR A 73 -20.10 -6.09 21.81
C TYR A 73 -20.63 -7.16 22.77
N SER A 74 -21.95 -7.16 22.95
CA SER A 74 -22.69 -8.14 23.71
C SER A 74 -22.68 -9.48 22.97
N THR A 75 -22.08 -10.51 23.57
CA THR A 75 -22.21 -11.91 23.15
C THR A 75 -23.68 -12.32 23.23
N SER A 76 -24.40 -12.30 22.10
CA SER A 76 -25.74 -12.87 22.04
C SER A 76 -25.62 -14.37 21.75
N VAL A 77 -25.56 -15.14 22.82
CA VAL A 77 -25.68 -16.60 22.78
C VAL A 77 -27.11 -16.96 22.40
N SER A 78 -27.29 -17.56 21.23
CA SER A 78 -28.55 -18.19 20.82
C SER A 78 -28.91 -19.29 21.81
N THR A 79 -29.99 -19.10 22.58
CA THR A 79 -30.51 -20.11 23.50
C THR A 79 -31.39 -21.09 22.74
N ALA A 80 -30.89 -22.30 22.51
CA ALA A 80 -31.71 -23.43 22.07
C ALA A 80 -31.44 -24.69 22.91
N SER A 81 -32.52 -25.13 23.57
CA SER A 81 -32.81 -26.48 24.09
C SER A 81 -31.97 -27.01 25.26
N SER A 82 -32.57 -26.90 26.45
CA SER A 82 -32.22 -27.62 27.67
C SER A 82 -32.51 -29.12 27.52
N ALA A 83 -31.48 -29.89 27.16
CA ALA A 83 -31.38 -31.32 27.43
C ALA A 83 -29.99 -31.55 28.03
N LEU A 84 -29.94 -32.01 29.28
CA LEU A 84 -28.77 -32.39 30.09
C LEU A 84 -27.46 -32.42 29.28
N THR A 85 -26.78 -31.28 29.15
CA THR A 85 -25.60 -31.18 28.29
C THR A 85 -24.49 -32.00 28.93
N ALA A 86 -24.02 -33.01 28.21
CA ALA A 86 -22.68 -33.53 28.43
C ALA A 86 -21.72 -32.34 28.58
N VAL A 87 -20.75 -32.46 29.48
CA VAL A 87 -19.66 -31.46 29.54
C VAL A 87 -19.07 -31.40 28.13
N ASP A 88 -19.20 -30.26 27.46
CA ASP A 88 -18.61 -30.08 26.13
C ASP A 88 -17.10 -30.22 26.31
N ASN A 89 -16.49 -31.09 25.53
CA ASN A 89 -15.05 -31.35 25.60
C ASN A 89 -14.25 -30.40 24.71
N ILE A 90 -14.89 -29.33 24.24
CA ILE A 90 -14.30 -28.28 23.42
C ILE A 90 -14.14 -27.02 24.27
N VAL A 91 -12.91 -26.51 24.31
CA VAL A 91 -12.57 -25.16 24.79
C VAL A 91 -12.41 -24.30 23.55
N ASP A 92 -13.34 -23.36 23.36
CA ASP A 92 -13.27 -22.40 22.27
C ASP A 92 -12.11 -21.42 22.50
N ILE A 93 -11.23 -21.31 21.51
CA ILE A 93 -10.03 -20.47 21.56
C ILE A 93 -10.19 -19.14 20.81
N GLY A 94 -11.36 -18.88 20.21
CA GLY A 94 -11.57 -17.76 19.29
C GLY A 94 -11.15 -18.13 17.86
N GLY A 95 -10.79 -17.14 17.04
CA GLY A 95 -10.37 -17.39 15.66
C GLY A 95 -9.00 -18.07 15.56
N TYR A 96 -8.68 -18.67 14.42
CA TYR A 96 -7.40 -19.37 14.22
C TYR A 96 -6.35 -18.42 13.66
N VAL A 97 -6.75 -17.55 12.73
CA VAL A 97 -5.87 -16.65 11.99
C VAL A 97 -6.55 -15.32 11.71
N ASN A 98 -5.77 -14.24 11.73
CA ASN A 98 -6.18 -12.89 11.36
C ASN A 98 -5.08 -12.29 10.48
N VAL A 99 -5.45 -11.81 9.30
CA VAL A 99 -4.62 -11.10 8.35
C VAL A 99 -5.09 -9.65 8.35
N GLU A 100 -4.21 -8.72 8.73
CA GLU A 100 -4.51 -7.30 8.68
C GLU A 100 -3.58 -6.62 7.67
N GLY A 101 -4.14 -6.21 6.55
CA GLY A 101 -3.44 -5.41 5.56
C GLY A 101 -3.16 -4.00 6.08
N LEU A 102 -1.92 -3.56 5.93
CA LEU A 102 -1.48 -2.22 6.31
C LEU A 102 -1.38 -1.33 5.07
N PRO A 103 -1.47 0.00 5.21
CA PRO A 103 -1.22 0.93 4.10
C PRO A 103 0.17 0.68 3.49
N ALA A 104 0.22 0.58 2.16
CA ALA A 104 1.48 0.37 1.45
C ALA A 104 2.34 1.64 1.48
N THR A 105 3.66 1.44 1.59
CA THR A 105 4.64 2.52 1.71
C THR A 105 5.55 2.57 0.50
N LEU A 106 6.24 3.71 0.31
CA LEU A 106 7.44 3.74 -0.52
C LEU A 106 8.48 2.77 0.06
N SER A 107 9.17 2.01 -0.80
CA SER A 107 10.26 1.14 -0.35
C SER A 107 11.42 1.96 0.25
N GLU A 108 12.23 1.33 1.11
CA GLU A 108 13.37 2.00 1.77
C GLU A 108 14.37 2.61 0.78
N ASP A 109 14.57 1.97 -0.38
CA ASP A 109 15.44 2.45 -1.44
C ASP A 109 14.80 3.51 -2.35
N GLY A 110 13.50 3.78 -2.16
CA GLY A 110 12.72 4.74 -2.94
C GLY A 110 12.36 4.29 -4.37
N THR A 111 12.61 3.04 -4.74
CA THR A 111 12.44 2.56 -6.13
C THR A 111 11.18 1.70 -6.37
N GLY A 112 10.47 1.34 -5.31
CA GLY A 112 9.32 0.44 -5.34
C GLY A 112 8.26 0.78 -4.30
N VAL A 113 7.34 -0.16 -4.10
CA VAL A 113 6.24 -0.09 -3.14
C VAL A 113 6.29 -1.31 -2.24
N THR A 114 6.21 -1.10 -0.93
CA THR A 114 6.16 -2.16 0.07
C THR A 114 4.73 -2.30 0.59
N TYR A 115 4.09 -3.40 0.24
CA TYR A 115 2.81 -3.85 0.80
C TYR A 115 3.10 -4.60 2.10
N SER A 116 2.33 -4.34 3.16
CA SER A 116 2.61 -4.90 4.48
C SER A 116 1.36 -5.51 5.09
N PHE A 117 1.53 -6.60 5.84
CA PHE A 117 0.44 -7.32 6.50
C PHE A 117 0.90 -7.77 7.89
N THR A 118 0.03 -7.65 8.88
CA THR A 118 0.19 -8.41 10.13
C THR A 118 -0.57 -9.71 10.00
N VAL A 119 0.09 -10.84 10.25
CA VAL A 119 -0.56 -12.16 10.30
C VAL A 119 -0.43 -12.68 11.72
N ALA A 120 -1.54 -12.73 12.43
CA ALA A 120 -1.65 -13.38 13.74
C ALA A 120 -2.29 -14.75 13.57
N TYR A 121 -1.74 -15.77 14.21
CA TYR A 121 -2.29 -17.13 14.16
C TYR A 121 -2.06 -17.86 15.48
N GLN A 122 -2.84 -18.88 15.79
CA GLN A 122 -2.66 -19.72 16.99
C GLN A 122 -2.87 -21.20 16.68
N ARG A 123 -2.22 -22.09 17.42
CA ARG A 123 -2.39 -23.54 17.23
C ARG A 123 -3.64 -24.11 17.89
N MET A 124 -4.23 -25.12 17.25
CA MET A 124 -5.24 -26.02 17.82
C MET A 124 -4.55 -27.26 18.37
N HIS A 125 -4.97 -27.74 19.55
CA HIS A 125 -4.37 -28.92 20.18
C HIS A 125 -5.34 -29.68 21.10
N THR A 126 -5.08 -30.96 21.33
CA THR A 126 -5.70 -31.75 22.40
C THR A 126 -4.93 -31.65 23.71
N SER A 127 -5.61 -31.90 24.82
CA SER A 127 -5.01 -31.93 26.16
C SER A 127 -3.88 -32.95 26.33
N ASP A 128 -3.82 -33.96 25.46
CA ASP A 128 -2.76 -34.98 25.44
C ASP A 128 -1.74 -34.76 24.30
N GLU A 129 -1.85 -33.68 23.53
CA GLU A 129 -1.02 -33.36 22.36
C GLU A 129 -1.06 -34.44 21.25
N GLY A 130 -2.03 -35.36 21.30
CA GLY A 130 -2.21 -36.43 20.32
C GLY A 130 -2.87 -35.99 19.02
N GLN A 131 -3.39 -34.76 18.95
CA GLN A 131 -3.90 -34.14 17.73
C GLN A 131 -3.63 -32.64 17.77
N THR A 132 -3.02 -32.10 16.72
CA THR A 132 -2.73 -30.67 16.59
C THR A 132 -2.96 -30.16 15.17
N VAL A 133 -3.09 -28.85 15.07
CA VAL A 133 -2.92 -28.05 13.86
C VAL A 133 -2.08 -26.87 14.32
N SER A 134 -0.84 -26.82 13.84
CA SER A 134 0.28 -26.10 14.49
C SER A 134 1.00 -25.18 13.52
N ASP A 135 0.30 -24.79 12.46
CA ASP A 135 0.87 -24.17 11.30
C ASP A 135 -0.07 -23.13 10.70
N VAL A 136 0.50 -22.19 9.97
CA VAL A 136 -0.24 -21.34 9.05
C VAL A 136 0.52 -21.27 7.74
N LEU A 137 -0.20 -21.54 6.66
CA LEU A 137 0.25 -21.39 5.28
C LEU A 137 -0.18 -20.02 4.79
N ILE A 138 0.82 -19.20 4.45
CA ILE A 138 0.66 -17.87 3.88
C ILE A 138 0.89 -17.95 2.37
N ARG A 139 -0.02 -17.37 1.59
CA ARG A 139 0.09 -17.23 0.14
C ARG A 139 0.02 -15.77 -0.28
N ILE A 140 0.87 -15.44 -1.23
CA ILE A 140 0.89 -14.15 -1.91
C ILE A 140 0.94 -14.36 -3.43
N PRO A 141 0.45 -13.39 -4.23
CA PRO A 141 0.60 -13.45 -5.68
C PRO A 141 2.06 -13.64 -6.12
N ASN A 142 2.29 -14.48 -7.11
CA ASN A 142 3.62 -14.65 -7.69
C ASN A 142 3.98 -13.48 -8.63
N ILE A 143 4.59 -12.44 -8.08
CA ILE A 143 4.99 -11.24 -8.82
C ILE A 143 6.50 -11.29 -9.14
N ASP A 144 6.84 -11.05 -10.40
CA ASP A 144 8.23 -10.96 -10.88
C ASP A 144 9.01 -9.89 -10.12
N ASN A 145 10.21 -10.22 -9.67
CA ASN A 145 11.10 -9.34 -8.89
C ASN A 145 10.52 -8.83 -7.57
N ALA A 146 9.46 -9.47 -7.05
CA ALA A 146 8.99 -9.21 -5.69
C ALA A 146 10.00 -9.73 -4.66
N ASP A 147 10.38 -8.86 -3.74
CA ASP A 147 11.13 -9.21 -2.53
C ASP A 147 10.16 -9.40 -1.36
N VAL A 148 10.31 -10.50 -0.62
CA VAL A 148 9.38 -10.92 0.43
C VAL A 148 10.15 -11.11 1.72
N ASN A 149 9.77 -10.34 2.74
CA ASN A 149 10.42 -10.34 4.04
C ASN A 149 9.42 -10.67 5.14
N PHE A 150 9.88 -11.46 6.12
CA PHE A 150 9.11 -11.82 7.31
C PHE A 150 9.83 -11.29 8.54
N THR A 151 9.07 -10.74 9.48
CA THR A 151 9.56 -10.32 10.78
C THR A 151 8.65 -10.90 11.85
N LEU A 152 9.20 -11.63 12.82
CA LEU A 152 8.47 -12.06 13.99
C LEU A 152 8.22 -10.83 14.86
N ILE A 153 6.95 -10.52 15.13
CA ILE A 153 6.52 -9.35 15.89
C ILE A 153 5.85 -9.70 17.23
N GLY A 154 5.36 -10.93 17.36
CA GLY A 154 4.73 -11.42 18.60
C GLY A 154 5.04 -12.89 18.85
N THR A 155 5.47 -13.21 20.07
CA THR A 155 5.73 -14.59 20.52
C THR A 155 5.32 -14.79 21.98
N ARG A 156 5.56 -15.96 22.57
CA ARG A 156 5.30 -16.22 23.99
C ARG A 156 6.59 -16.37 24.80
N ASP A 157 6.50 -16.06 26.09
CA ASP A 157 7.49 -16.49 27.06
C ASP A 157 7.26 -17.96 27.47
N ALA A 158 8.20 -18.53 28.22
CA ALA A 158 8.10 -19.89 28.75
C ALA A 158 6.85 -20.18 29.61
N SER A 159 6.13 -19.14 30.06
CA SER A 159 4.88 -19.26 30.83
C SER A 159 3.62 -19.09 29.96
N GLY A 160 3.76 -18.82 28.66
CA GLY A 160 2.67 -18.57 27.73
C GLY A 160 2.18 -17.12 27.68
N ASN A 161 2.84 -16.18 28.35
CA ASN A 161 2.48 -14.76 28.27
C ASN A 161 2.91 -14.16 26.92
N PRO A 162 2.15 -13.22 26.35
CA PRO A 162 2.53 -12.55 25.12
C PRO A 162 3.74 -11.64 25.32
N VAL A 163 4.68 -11.69 24.37
CA VAL A 163 5.88 -10.84 24.32
C VAL A 163 5.99 -10.24 22.92
N ASP A 164 6.00 -8.91 22.85
CA ASP A 164 6.28 -8.19 21.61
C ASP A 164 7.77 -8.29 21.28
N VAL A 165 8.07 -8.59 20.03
CA VAL A 165 9.44 -8.74 19.52
C VAL A 165 9.56 -8.02 18.17
N ASN A 166 10.77 -7.90 17.65
CA ASN A 166 11.02 -7.36 16.32
C ASN A 166 12.24 -8.08 15.73
N VAL A 167 12.03 -9.30 15.26
CA VAL A 167 13.10 -10.21 14.85
C VAL A 167 12.93 -10.59 13.38
N PRO A 168 13.83 -10.16 12.48
CA PRO A 168 13.83 -10.60 11.10
C PRO A 168 13.93 -12.13 11.00
N MET A 169 13.09 -12.72 10.17
CA MET A 169 13.03 -14.17 9.97
C MET A 169 13.82 -14.57 8.74
N SER A 170 14.41 -15.76 8.77
CA SER A 170 15.09 -16.34 7.60
C SER A 170 14.13 -17.23 6.82
N ILE A 171 14.07 -17.05 5.50
CA ILE A 171 13.34 -17.96 4.61
C ILE A 171 14.24 -19.15 4.28
N VAL A 172 13.73 -20.36 4.47
CA VAL A 172 14.40 -21.63 4.15
C VAL A 172 13.50 -22.43 3.22
N ASP A 173 14.07 -23.09 2.22
CA ASP A 173 13.30 -23.99 1.36
C ASP A 173 12.81 -25.21 2.16
N TYR A 174 11.53 -25.57 2.02
CA TYR A 174 10.96 -26.72 2.71
C TYR A 174 11.78 -28.00 2.50
N TYR A 175 12.29 -28.27 1.30
CA TYR A 175 13.08 -29.47 1.01
C TYR A 175 14.50 -29.43 1.55
N GLU A 176 14.97 -28.25 1.99
CA GLU A 176 16.23 -28.09 2.71
C GLU A 176 16.07 -28.17 4.24
N ALA A 177 14.83 -28.20 4.73
CA ALA A 177 14.53 -28.30 6.15
C ALA A 177 14.81 -29.70 6.71
N ASP A 178 15.20 -29.78 7.99
CA ASP A 178 15.32 -31.06 8.69
C ASP A 178 13.93 -31.58 9.11
N TYR A 179 13.58 -32.78 8.64
CA TYR A 179 12.34 -33.50 8.90
C TYR A 179 12.42 -34.43 10.12
N SER A 180 13.54 -34.44 10.86
CA SER A 180 13.81 -35.42 11.92
C SER A 180 12.90 -35.31 13.17
N GLY A 181 11.84 -34.48 13.13
CA GLY A 181 10.78 -34.42 14.13
C GLY A 181 11.07 -33.48 15.31
N GLY A 182 11.94 -32.48 15.10
CA GLY A 182 12.28 -31.45 16.10
C GLY A 182 11.43 -30.18 16.01
N ASP A 183 11.83 -29.19 16.81
CA ASP A 183 11.23 -27.84 16.92
C ASP A 183 12.17 -26.74 16.37
N ASP A 184 13.12 -27.12 15.51
CA ASP A 184 14.14 -26.21 14.95
C ASP A 184 13.52 -25.10 14.09
N TYR A 185 12.36 -25.38 13.48
CA TYR A 185 11.60 -24.45 12.62
C TYR A 185 10.34 -23.90 13.31
N GLY A 186 10.15 -24.20 14.60
CA GLY A 186 9.07 -23.62 15.38
C GLY A 186 9.37 -22.15 15.68
N ILE A 187 8.32 -21.32 15.77
CA ILE A 187 8.43 -19.97 16.29
C ILE A 187 9.13 -20.03 17.65
N PRO A 188 10.27 -19.33 17.83
CA PRO A 188 10.98 -19.33 19.11
C PRO A 188 10.20 -18.59 20.20
N THR A 189 10.27 -19.09 21.43
CA THR A 189 9.90 -18.33 22.63
C THR A 189 10.81 -17.10 22.82
N ALA A 190 10.40 -16.14 23.64
CA ALA A 190 11.22 -14.98 23.98
C ALA A 190 12.58 -15.38 24.60
N GLU A 191 12.60 -16.41 25.45
CA GLU A 191 13.83 -16.94 26.05
C GLU A 191 14.74 -17.63 25.02
N GLU A 192 14.18 -18.38 24.08
CA GLU A 192 14.96 -19.00 23.01
C GLU A 192 15.55 -17.98 22.06
N LEU A 193 14.82 -16.90 21.73
CA LEU A 193 15.37 -15.76 20.98
C LEU A 193 16.56 -15.15 21.73
N ALA A 194 16.43 -14.93 23.04
CA ALA A 194 17.52 -14.42 23.87
C ALA A 194 18.71 -15.39 23.95
N ALA A 195 18.47 -16.70 23.82
CA ALA A 195 19.48 -17.74 23.73
C ALA A 195 20.09 -17.89 22.32
N GLY A 196 19.58 -17.18 21.33
CA GLY A 196 20.09 -17.15 19.96
C GLY A 196 19.41 -18.13 18.98
N LYS A 197 18.26 -18.73 19.34
CA LYS A 197 17.42 -19.47 18.38
C LYS A 197 16.94 -18.49 17.31
N LYS A 198 17.07 -18.90 16.04
CA LYS A 198 16.61 -18.10 14.90
C LYS A 198 15.14 -18.36 14.63
N ALA A 199 14.44 -17.34 14.15
CA ALA A 199 13.08 -17.47 13.65
C ALA A 199 13.11 -17.74 12.14
N TYR A 200 12.27 -18.68 11.68
CA TYR A 200 12.26 -19.17 10.31
C TYR A 200 10.86 -19.16 9.71
N THR A 201 10.82 -18.95 8.40
CA THR A 201 9.66 -19.22 7.55
C THR A 201 10.09 -20.22 6.49
N LEU A 202 9.26 -21.21 6.18
CA LEU A 202 9.58 -22.23 5.18
C LEU A 202 8.88 -21.93 3.85
N SER A 203 9.63 -21.75 2.76
CA SER A 203 9.02 -21.57 1.43
C SER A 203 8.61 -22.91 0.81
N GLY A 204 7.45 -22.95 0.16
CA GLY A 204 6.86 -24.17 -0.38
C GLY A 204 5.95 -24.88 0.62
N ASN A 205 5.86 -26.21 0.52
CA ASN A 205 4.95 -27.07 1.32
C ASN A 205 3.47 -26.66 1.26
N ASP A 206 3.00 -26.50 0.03
CA ASP A 206 1.63 -26.12 -0.28
C ASP A 206 0.95 -27.31 -0.96
N TYR A 207 -0.26 -27.68 -0.51
CA TYR A 207 -1.07 -28.71 -1.16
C TYR A 207 -1.28 -28.47 -2.66
N LEU A 208 -1.42 -27.21 -3.07
CA LEU A 208 -1.70 -26.82 -4.46
C LEU A 208 -0.47 -26.86 -5.36
N GLN A 209 0.75 -26.99 -4.81
CA GLN A 209 2.05 -27.22 -5.45
C GLN A 209 2.46 -26.31 -6.63
N ASP A 210 1.59 -25.44 -7.16
CA ASP A 210 1.89 -24.62 -8.33
C ASP A 210 2.44 -23.24 -7.94
N ALA A 211 3.75 -23.23 -7.68
CA ALA A 211 4.51 -22.01 -7.40
C ALA A 211 4.54 -21.02 -8.57
N GLU A 212 4.06 -21.39 -9.76
CA GLU A 212 3.95 -20.45 -10.89
C GLU A 212 2.81 -19.44 -10.64
N ILE A 213 1.83 -19.78 -9.80
CA ILE A 213 0.63 -18.97 -9.55
C ILE A 213 0.76 -18.13 -8.28
N VAL A 214 1.17 -18.76 -7.18
CA VAL A 214 1.34 -18.10 -5.86
C VAL A 214 2.67 -18.49 -5.24
N LYS A 215 3.22 -17.62 -4.40
CA LYS A 215 4.33 -17.98 -3.51
C LYS A 215 3.76 -18.35 -2.15
N SER A 216 4.27 -19.45 -1.61
CA SER A 216 3.74 -20.09 -0.41
C SER A 216 4.80 -20.16 0.68
N TYR A 217 4.38 -19.84 1.90
CA TYR A 217 5.25 -19.71 3.06
C TYR A 217 4.56 -20.31 4.29
N ASN A 218 5.19 -21.31 4.90
CA ASN A 218 4.68 -21.96 6.10
C ASN A 218 5.38 -21.45 7.36
N LEU A 219 4.58 -21.22 8.39
CA LEU A 219 5.02 -20.94 9.75
C LEU A 219 4.54 -22.07 10.65
N TYR A 220 5.36 -22.46 11.63
CA TYR A 220 5.06 -23.56 12.53
C TYR A 220 5.26 -23.15 13.99
N THR A 221 4.44 -23.68 14.89
CA THR A 221 4.53 -23.38 16.31
C THR A 221 4.19 -24.59 17.18
N THR A 222 5.01 -24.81 18.21
CA THR A 222 4.72 -25.73 19.32
C THR A 222 4.17 -24.98 20.54
N GLN A 223 4.04 -23.65 20.45
CA GLN A 223 3.56 -22.80 21.53
C GLN A 223 2.04 -22.63 21.46
N ASN A 224 1.38 -22.64 22.61
CA ASN A 224 -0.04 -22.31 22.73
C ASN A 224 -0.30 -20.81 22.60
N HIS A 225 -1.56 -20.47 22.33
CA HIS A 225 -2.05 -19.11 22.08
C HIS A 225 -1.44 -18.50 20.80
N SER A 226 -1.85 -17.27 20.47
CA SER A 226 -1.43 -16.64 19.23
C SER A 226 0.05 -16.25 19.19
N GLN A 227 0.61 -16.21 17.99
CA GLN A 227 1.86 -15.57 17.61
C GLN A 227 1.58 -14.63 16.44
N ALA A 228 2.53 -13.76 16.09
CA ALA A 228 2.35 -12.89 14.94
C ALA A 228 3.63 -12.57 14.19
N VAL A 229 3.47 -12.42 12.87
CA VAL A 229 4.50 -11.97 11.95
C VAL A 229 4.03 -10.74 11.18
N LEU A 230 4.98 -9.87 10.84
CA LEU A 230 4.84 -8.85 9.81
C LEU A 230 5.36 -9.46 8.50
N VAL A 231 4.51 -9.45 7.47
CA VAL A 231 4.85 -9.86 6.11
C VAL A 231 4.97 -8.60 5.25
N GLN A 232 6.09 -8.43 4.56
CA GLN A 232 6.32 -7.30 3.67
C GLN A 232 6.65 -7.80 2.27
N VAL A 233 5.89 -7.35 1.28
CA VAL A 233 6.09 -7.65 -0.13
C VAL A 233 6.46 -6.36 -0.85
N THR A 234 7.71 -6.25 -1.27
CA THR A 234 8.21 -5.09 -2.00
C THR A 234 8.27 -5.40 -3.48
N ILE A 235 7.62 -4.58 -4.30
CA ILE A 235 7.62 -4.73 -5.76
C ILE A 235 8.08 -3.44 -6.46
N PRO A 236 8.69 -3.55 -7.65
CA PRO A 236 9.03 -2.42 -8.50
C PRO A 236 7.86 -1.46 -8.77
N MET A 237 8.18 -0.16 -8.84
CA MET A 237 7.20 0.92 -8.99
C MET A 237 6.38 0.84 -10.29
N ASP A 238 6.94 0.31 -11.38
CA ASP A 238 6.26 0.15 -12.66
C ASP A 238 5.18 -0.95 -12.63
N GLN A 239 5.39 -2.00 -11.83
CA GLN A 239 4.38 -3.02 -11.55
C GLN A 239 3.34 -2.52 -10.54
N ALA A 240 3.79 -1.90 -9.43
CA ALA A 240 2.93 -1.45 -8.33
C ALA A 240 1.79 -0.50 -8.76
N LYS A 241 2.02 0.35 -9.76
CA LYS A 241 0.99 1.27 -10.31
C LYS A 241 -0.25 0.56 -10.82
N ASN A 242 -0.17 -0.73 -11.12
CA ASN A 242 -1.27 -1.54 -11.62
C ASN A 242 -1.85 -2.49 -10.55
N ILE A 243 -1.36 -2.44 -9.32
CA ILE A 243 -1.76 -3.33 -8.22
C ILE A 243 -2.21 -2.46 -7.05
N LYS A 244 -3.43 -1.91 -7.13
CA LYS A 244 -3.95 -1.07 -6.04
C LYS A 244 -4.11 -1.86 -4.73
N TYR A 245 -4.54 -3.11 -4.85
CA TYR A 245 -4.78 -4.03 -3.75
C TYR A 245 -3.91 -5.27 -3.94
N LEU A 246 -2.95 -5.49 -3.05
CA LEU A 246 -2.23 -6.74 -2.97
C LEU A 246 -2.92 -7.63 -1.93
N PRO A 247 -3.46 -8.80 -2.29
CA PRO A 247 -4.05 -9.72 -1.33
C PRO A 247 -2.98 -10.57 -0.63
N LEU A 248 -3.29 -11.01 0.58
CA LEU A 248 -2.62 -12.11 1.27
C LEU A 248 -3.68 -13.08 1.78
N ASP A 249 -3.39 -14.37 1.65
CA ASP A 249 -4.19 -15.45 2.22
C ASP A 249 -3.37 -16.16 3.29
N ALA A 250 -3.98 -16.44 4.43
CA ALA A 250 -3.36 -17.23 5.49
C ALA A 250 -4.36 -18.26 6.01
N ARG A 251 -3.97 -19.53 6.08
CA ARG A 251 -4.87 -20.58 6.58
C ARG A 251 -4.13 -21.73 7.23
N ALA A 252 -4.82 -22.46 8.09
CA ALA A 252 -4.33 -23.71 8.64
C ALA A 252 -4.14 -24.75 7.53
N GLU A 253 -3.00 -25.44 7.46
CA GLU A 253 -2.73 -26.43 6.42
C GLU A 253 -2.70 -27.85 6.98
N TRP A 254 -1.99 -28.12 8.08
CA TRP A 254 -1.67 -29.51 8.46
C TRP A 254 -2.28 -29.96 9.79
N LYS A 255 -3.17 -30.95 9.72
CA LYS A 255 -3.59 -31.74 10.89
C LYS A 255 -2.58 -32.85 11.18
N ALA A 256 -2.01 -32.84 12.37
CA ALA A 256 -1.05 -33.83 12.84
C ALA A 256 -1.58 -34.71 13.98
N SER A 257 -0.82 -35.76 14.32
CA SER A 257 -1.11 -36.69 15.42
C SER A 257 -0.06 -36.63 16.55
N ASP A 258 0.64 -35.51 16.67
CA ASP A 258 1.62 -35.20 17.72
C ASP A 258 1.76 -33.68 17.88
N GLY A 259 2.09 -33.19 19.08
CA GLY A 259 2.30 -31.76 19.35
C GLY A 259 3.74 -31.30 19.43
N ALA A 260 4.72 -32.16 19.13
CA ALA A 260 6.15 -31.88 19.36
C ALA A 260 6.93 -31.51 18.09
N SER A 261 6.47 -31.92 16.91
CA SER A 261 7.18 -31.68 15.65
C SER A 261 6.72 -30.37 15.01
N THR A 262 7.62 -29.65 14.33
CA THR A 262 7.24 -28.42 13.62
C THR A 262 7.07 -28.63 12.13
N VAL A 263 7.98 -29.31 11.44
CA VAL A 263 7.85 -29.50 9.98
C VAL A 263 6.75 -30.52 9.67
N ARG A 264 5.64 -30.06 9.08
CA ARG A 264 4.46 -30.87 8.77
C ARG A 264 4.34 -31.15 7.28
N GLY A 265 3.70 -32.26 6.94
CA GLY A 265 3.48 -32.68 5.56
C GLY A 265 2.99 -34.12 5.49
N TYR A 266 2.70 -34.60 4.30
CA TYR A 266 2.35 -36.01 4.09
C TYR A 266 3.47 -36.95 4.52
N GLU A 267 4.72 -36.54 4.35
CA GLU A 267 5.91 -37.30 4.74
C GLU A 267 5.99 -37.53 6.26
N SER A 268 5.43 -36.61 7.07
CA SER A 268 5.30 -36.77 8.52
C SER A 268 3.96 -37.36 8.95
N GLY A 269 3.15 -37.85 8.00
CA GLY A 269 1.86 -38.50 8.27
C GLY A 269 0.73 -37.52 8.62
N CYS A 270 0.89 -36.24 8.30
CA CYS A 270 -0.15 -35.22 8.49
C CYS A 270 -1.21 -35.32 7.39
N GLN A 271 -2.41 -34.81 7.68
CA GLN A 271 -3.49 -34.64 6.73
C GLN A 271 -3.61 -33.15 6.38
N SER A 272 -3.61 -32.80 5.10
CA SER A 272 -3.90 -31.44 4.67
C SER A 272 -5.38 -31.11 4.90
N LEU A 273 -5.65 -29.96 5.48
CA LEU A 273 -7.00 -29.42 5.64
C LEU A 273 -7.54 -28.86 4.33
N GLU A 274 -6.70 -28.59 3.34
CA GLU A 274 -7.14 -28.14 2.02
C GLU A 274 -7.69 -29.25 1.12
N GLU A 275 -7.65 -30.50 1.59
CA GLU A 275 -8.44 -31.59 1.00
C GLU A 275 -9.95 -31.37 1.15
N TYR A 276 -10.38 -30.49 2.07
CA TYR A 276 -11.79 -30.14 2.27
C TYR A 276 -12.18 -28.95 1.40
N SER A 277 -13.23 -29.09 0.58
CA SER A 277 -13.63 -28.08 -0.41
C SER A 277 -14.11 -26.74 0.18
N ASN A 278 -14.51 -26.73 1.45
CA ASN A 278 -14.85 -25.54 2.21
C ASN A 278 -13.65 -24.90 2.91
N HIS A 279 -12.47 -25.53 2.89
CA HIS A 279 -11.23 -25.01 3.47
C HIS A 279 -10.15 -24.72 2.42
N THR A 280 -10.25 -25.27 1.21
CA THR A 280 -9.28 -24.98 0.14
C THR A 280 -9.30 -23.51 -0.29
N VAL A 281 -8.16 -22.95 -0.68
CA VAL A 281 -8.12 -21.59 -1.27
C VAL A 281 -8.69 -21.55 -2.69
N THR A 282 -8.82 -22.71 -3.36
CA THR A 282 -9.23 -22.78 -4.76
C THR A 282 -10.72 -22.49 -4.98
N MET A 283 -11.03 -21.80 -6.07
CA MET A 283 -12.38 -21.58 -6.55
C MET A 283 -12.87 -22.79 -7.35
N ASN A 284 -14.06 -23.29 -7.01
CA ASN A 284 -14.72 -24.41 -7.69
C ASN A 284 -13.87 -25.71 -7.76
N GLY A 285 -12.88 -25.85 -6.88
CA GLY A 285 -11.97 -27.01 -6.84
C GLY A 285 -11.01 -27.11 -8.02
N HIS A 286 -10.77 -26.02 -8.75
CA HIS A 286 -9.77 -25.97 -9.82
C HIS A 286 -8.42 -25.49 -9.23
N PRO A 287 -7.36 -26.32 -9.19
CA PRO A 287 -6.10 -25.99 -8.51
C PRO A 287 -5.47 -24.67 -8.96
N GLU A 288 -5.58 -24.36 -10.25
CA GLU A 288 -5.01 -23.14 -10.83
C GLU A 288 -5.87 -21.88 -10.62
N ASN A 289 -7.09 -22.03 -10.08
CA ASN A 289 -8.01 -20.91 -9.91
C ASN A 289 -8.09 -20.51 -8.44
N VAL A 290 -7.19 -19.62 -8.02
CA VAL A 290 -7.16 -19.05 -6.66
C VAL A 290 -7.65 -17.59 -6.65
N GLY A 291 -8.45 -17.21 -7.65
CA GLY A 291 -9.10 -15.90 -7.74
C GLY A 291 -8.11 -14.74 -7.75
N GLY A 292 -8.34 -13.75 -6.88
CA GLY A 292 -7.54 -12.54 -6.74
C GLY A 292 -6.08 -12.77 -6.38
N LEU A 293 -5.72 -13.94 -5.82
CA LEU A 293 -4.32 -14.30 -5.57
C LEU A 293 -3.55 -14.60 -6.87
N SER A 294 -4.24 -15.19 -7.86
CA SER A 294 -3.67 -15.48 -9.19
C SER A 294 -3.78 -14.30 -10.16
N ASP A 295 -4.79 -13.46 -9.98
CA ASP A 295 -5.02 -12.26 -10.79
C ASP A 295 -5.53 -11.12 -9.91
N VAL A 296 -4.59 -10.29 -9.45
CA VAL A 296 -4.86 -9.14 -8.57
C VAL A 296 -5.78 -8.10 -9.22
N SER A 297 -5.94 -8.11 -10.56
CA SER A 297 -6.83 -7.17 -11.26
C SER A 297 -8.32 -7.46 -11.02
N LEU A 298 -8.64 -8.65 -10.49
CA LEU A 298 -10.00 -9.03 -10.10
C LEU A 298 -10.46 -8.33 -8.82
N ILE A 299 -9.52 -7.81 -8.02
CA ILE A 299 -9.80 -7.15 -6.75
C ILE A 299 -10.09 -5.68 -7.03
N THR A 300 -11.36 -5.30 -6.89
CA THR A 300 -11.82 -3.93 -7.10
C THR A 300 -12.39 -3.35 -5.80
N ASP A 301 -12.73 -2.06 -5.80
CA ASP A 301 -13.27 -1.35 -4.65
C ASP A 301 -14.54 -2.01 -4.06
N GLU A 302 -15.22 -2.92 -4.77
CA GLU A 302 -16.36 -3.68 -4.21
C GLU A 302 -15.95 -4.76 -3.18
N TYR A 303 -14.67 -5.16 -3.18
CA TYR A 303 -14.12 -6.13 -2.23
C TYR A 303 -13.62 -5.44 -0.96
N VAL A 304 -13.44 -4.12 -0.99
CA VAL A 304 -12.66 -3.38 0.00
C VAL A 304 -13.51 -2.28 0.62
N ASN A 305 -13.58 -2.24 1.94
CA ASN A 305 -14.12 -1.13 2.69
C ASN A 305 -13.09 -0.65 3.72
N ASP A 306 -12.85 0.66 3.77
CA ASP A 306 -11.88 1.28 4.68
C ASP A 306 -10.47 0.65 4.62
N GLY A 307 -10.06 0.20 3.44
CA GLY A 307 -8.74 -0.40 3.20
C GLY A 307 -8.66 -1.91 3.45
N HIS A 308 -9.73 -2.56 3.90
CA HIS A 308 -9.76 -3.98 4.25
C HIS A 308 -10.80 -4.77 3.46
N LEU A 309 -10.57 -6.07 3.28
CA LEU A 309 -11.53 -6.97 2.62
C LEU A 309 -12.84 -7.07 3.40
N ILE A 310 -13.95 -7.16 2.67
CA ILE A 310 -15.29 -7.45 3.22
C ILE A 310 -15.86 -8.78 2.74
N LYS A 311 -15.14 -9.46 1.85
CA LYS A 311 -15.46 -10.77 1.27
C LYS A 311 -14.18 -11.39 0.71
N SER A 312 -14.12 -12.71 0.65
CA SER A 312 -12.99 -13.43 0.08
C SER A 312 -12.70 -13.03 -1.37
N VAL A 313 -11.41 -13.01 -1.71
CA VAL A 313 -10.90 -12.84 -3.08
C VAL A 313 -10.68 -14.17 -3.79
N ALA A 314 -10.87 -15.30 -3.12
CA ALA A 314 -10.64 -16.65 -3.65
C ALA A 314 -11.87 -17.56 -3.39
N ASN A 315 -11.73 -18.68 -2.69
CA ASN A 315 -12.86 -19.53 -2.33
C ASN A 315 -13.91 -18.75 -1.52
N PRO A 316 -15.17 -18.63 -1.98
CA PRO A 316 -16.21 -17.87 -1.29
C PRO A 316 -16.63 -18.43 0.08
N ASN A 317 -16.13 -19.60 0.46
CA ASN A 317 -16.26 -20.16 1.81
C ASN A 317 -15.10 -19.79 2.74
N THR A 318 -14.14 -18.98 2.28
CA THR A 318 -13.19 -18.29 3.16
C THR A 318 -13.88 -17.04 3.69
N TYR A 319 -13.99 -16.92 5.01
CA TYR A 319 -14.57 -15.78 5.69
C TYR A 319 -13.49 -14.78 6.08
N ILE A 320 -13.92 -13.62 6.58
CA ILE A 320 -13.02 -12.51 6.91
C ILE A 320 -13.04 -12.32 8.42
N THR A 321 -11.86 -12.40 9.02
CA THR A 321 -11.63 -12.06 10.41
C THR A 321 -11.65 -10.54 10.57
N PRO A 322 -12.41 -9.98 11.53
CA PRO A 322 -12.45 -8.54 11.72
C PRO A 322 -11.15 -8.05 12.36
N ASN A 323 -10.52 -7.07 11.75
CA ASN A 323 -9.32 -6.44 12.27
C ASN A 323 -9.55 -5.87 13.67
N ASN A 324 -8.62 -6.14 14.58
CA ASN A 324 -8.65 -5.67 15.96
C ASN A 324 -7.36 -4.93 16.36
N GLY A 325 -6.33 -4.94 15.51
CA GLY A 325 -5.06 -4.26 15.76
C GLY A 325 -4.27 -4.82 16.95
N ASP A 326 -4.62 -6.01 17.44
CA ASP A 326 -3.97 -6.68 18.56
C ASP A 326 -3.82 -8.18 18.31
N TRP A 327 -2.58 -8.58 18.02
CA TRP A 327 -2.25 -9.98 17.73
C TRP A 327 -2.49 -10.95 18.89
N ARG A 328 -2.62 -10.44 20.13
CA ARG A 328 -2.70 -11.28 21.35
C ARG A 328 -4.01 -12.07 21.44
N THR A 329 -5.03 -11.65 20.71
CA THR A 329 -6.34 -12.31 20.60
C THR A 329 -6.79 -12.28 19.15
N ILE A 330 -7.35 -13.39 18.66
CA ILE A 330 -7.86 -13.50 17.30
C ILE A 330 -9.39 -13.56 17.39
N PRO A 331 -10.12 -12.57 16.84
CA PRO A 331 -11.57 -12.61 16.80
C PRO A 331 -12.08 -13.75 15.93
N ASN A 332 -13.34 -14.14 16.08
CA ASN A 332 -13.99 -15.03 15.13
C ASN A 332 -14.34 -14.28 13.84
N ASP A 333 -14.38 -15.01 12.74
CA ASP A 333 -14.93 -14.59 11.46
C ASP A 333 -16.22 -13.78 11.53
N THR A 334 -16.32 -12.78 10.65
CA THR A 334 -17.58 -12.05 10.41
C THR A 334 -18.44 -12.71 9.35
N ASN A 335 -19.76 -12.61 9.50
CA ASN A 335 -20.75 -13.09 8.52
C ASN A 335 -20.60 -14.58 8.13
N ILE A 336 -20.02 -15.38 9.03
CA ILE A 336 -19.80 -16.81 8.80
C ILE A 336 -21.13 -17.53 8.55
N ASN A 337 -21.20 -18.31 7.47
CA ASN A 337 -22.37 -19.14 7.19
C ASN A 337 -22.13 -20.54 7.73
N ALA A 338 -22.86 -20.85 8.80
CA ALA A 338 -22.76 -22.13 9.51
C ALA A 338 -22.99 -23.38 8.64
N SER A 339 -23.57 -23.23 7.44
CA SER A 339 -23.85 -24.34 6.53
C SER A 339 -22.73 -24.62 5.52
N THR A 340 -21.77 -23.70 5.37
CA THR A 340 -20.78 -23.76 4.27
C THR A 340 -19.34 -23.61 4.73
N PHE A 341 -19.09 -22.99 5.89
CA PHE A 341 -17.73 -22.83 6.42
C PHE A 341 -17.06 -24.16 6.79
N PHE A 342 -15.74 -24.15 6.87
CA PHE A 342 -14.98 -25.28 7.40
C PHE A 342 -15.05 -25.33 8.93
N ASN A 343 -15.94 -26.14 9.46
CA ASN A 343 -16.01 -26.37 10.90
C ASN A 343 -15.10 -27.54 11.30
N TYR A 344 -13.94 -27.25 11.89
CA TYR A 344 -12.99 -28.29 12.31
C TYR A 344 -13.59 -29.25 13.35
N VAL A 345 -14.33 -28.73 14.32
CA VAL A 345 -14.92 -29.51 15.42
C VAL A 345 -15.91 -30.55 14.90
N ASP A 346 -16.76 -30.15 13.96
CA ASP A 346 -17.80 -31.01 13.39
C ASP A 346 -17.22 -31.94 12.32
N THR A 347 -16.29 -31.45 11.48
CA THR A 347 -15.63 -32.23 10.42
C THR A 347 -14.92 -33.46 11.00
N PHE A 348 -14.23 -33.29 12.13
CA PHE A 348 -13.52 -34.39 12.79
C PHE A 348 -14.31 -35.03 13.94
N THR A 349 -15.57 -34.64 14.14
CA THR A 349 -16.47 -35.20 15.15
C THR A 349 -15.90 -35.20 16.58
N LEU A 350 -15.17 -34.13 16.96
CA LEU A 350 -14.35 -34.09 18.17
C LEU A 350 -15.15 -34.33 19.47
N ARG A 351 -16.44 -33.98 19.46
CA ARG A 351 -17.37 -34.21 20.58
C ARG A 351 -17.66 -35.69 20.87
N ASN A 352 -17.31 -36.59 19.96
CA ASN A 352 -17.44 -38.03 20.17
C ASN A 352 -16.29 -38.63 21.00
N ALA A 353 -15.28 -37.83 21.35
CA ALA A 353 -14.15 -38.24 22.18
C ALA A 353 -14.12 -37.49 23.54
N PRO A 354 -15.11 -37.68 24.43
CA PRO A 354 -15.26 -36.90 25.67
C PRO A 354 -14.14 -37.11 26.70
N ALA A 355 -13.22 -38.05 26.46
CA ALA A 355 -12.04 -38.25 27.29
C ALA A 355 -10.91 -37.25 27.00
N LEU A 356 -10.97 -36.54 25.87
CA LEU A 356 -9.99 -35.55 25.44
C LEU A 356 -10.61 -34.16 25.49
N THR A 357 -9.89 -33.18 26.02
CA THR A 357 -10.24 -31.77 25.86
C THR A 357 -9.57 -31.25 24.60
N TYR A 358 -10.33 -30.62 23.72
CA TYR A 358 -9.84 -29.98 22.50
C TYR A 358 -9.84 -28.46 22.70
N TYR A 359 -8.74 -27.81 22.39
CA TYR A 359 -8.63 -26.36 22.31
C TYR A 359 -8.71 -25.97 20.85
N ALA A 360 -9.92 -25.66 20.38
CA ALA A 360 -10.22 -25.54 18.95
C ALA A 360 -11.25 -24.43 18.72
N PRO A 361 -11.19 -23.76 17.56
CA PRO A 361 -12.12 -22.69 17.26
C PRO A 361 -13.49 -23.28 16.89
N VAL A 362 -14.58 -22.66 17.36
CA VAL A 362 -15.96 -23.18 17.18
C VAL A 362 -16.75 -22.46 16.08
N SER A 363 -16.44 -21.19 15.82
CA SER A 363 -17.16 -20.34 14.85
C SER A 363 -16.18 -19.61 13.95
N GLU A 364 -15.36 -20.39 13.27
CA GLU A 364 -14.20 -19.95 12.51
C GLU A 364 -13.90 -21.01 11.44
N ASP A 365 -13.50 -20.60 10.25
CA ASP A 365 -13.13 -21.51 9.16
C ASP A 365 -11.64 -21.86 9.09
N MET A 366 -10.83 -21.29 9.99
CA MET A 366 -9.38 -21.45 10.11
C MET A 366 -8.59 -20.89 8.92
N ALA A 367 -9.16 -19.91 8.22
CA ALA A 367 -8.56 -19.20 7.11
C ALA A 367 -8.91 -17.71 7.21
N ASP A 368 -8.06 -16.85 6.68
CA ASP A 368 -8.38 -15.43 6.59
C ASP A 368 -7.62 -14.77 5.44
N GLN A 369 -8.18 -13.65 4.96
CA GLN A 369 -7.66 -12.89 3.85
C GLN A 369 -7.80 -11.40 4.12
N ASP A 370 -6.80 -10.63 3.71
CA ASP A 370 -6.95 -9.18 3.62
C ASP A 370 -6.09 -8.61 2.49
N VAL A 371 -6.20 -7.30 2.24
CA VAL A 371 -5.44 -6.57 1.24
C VAL A 371 -4.61 -5.47 1.87
N SER A 372 -3.37 -5.33 1.40
CA SER A 372 -2.61 -4.09 1.58
C SER A 372 -2.90 -3.18 0.40
N MET A 373 -3.30 -1.93 0.69
CA MET A 373 -3.69 -0.95 -0.32
C MET A 373 -2.60 0.09 -0.54
N VAL A 374 -2.28 0.37 -1.80
CA VAL A 374 -1.46 1.52 -2.19
C VAL A 374 -2.33 2.67 -2.70
N GLN A 375 -2.01 3.88 -2.25
CA GLN A 375 -2.51 5.13 -2.81
C GLN A 375 -1.31 5.91 -3.33
N PHE A 376 -1.45 6.49 -4.52
CA PHE A 376 -0.40 7.29 -5.16
C PHE A 376 -0.79 8.76 -5.22
N GLY A 377 0.20 9.63 -5.08
CA GLY A 377 0.06 11.06 -5.29
C GLY A 377 1.25 11.62 -6.07
N ASP A 378 0.98 12.66 -6.86
CA ASP A 378 2.00 13.52 -7.45
C ASP A 378 1.60 15.00 -7.33
N VAL A 379 2.59 15.87 -7.53
CA VAL A 379 2.40 17.32 -7.46
C VAL A 379 2.96 17.96 -8.71
N VAL A 380 2.12 18.74 -9.39
CA VAL A 380 2.50 19.52 -10.54
C VAL A 380 2.25 21.01 -10.28
N VAL A 381 3.14 21.83 -10.81
CA VAL A 381 3.08 23.28 -10.70
C VAL A 381 2.65 23.86 -12.04
N ASP A 382 1.50 24.54 -12.04
CA ASP A 382 0.92 25.18 -13.20
C ASP A 382 1.18 26.68 -13.20
N TYR A 383 1.43 27.24 -14.39
CA TYR A 383 1.73 28.65 -14.58
C TYR A 383 0.67 29.29 -15.47
N VAL A 384 -0.22 30.11 -14.88
CA VAL A 384 -1.38 30.65 -15.60
C VAL A 384 -1.42 32.17 -15.58
N ILE A 385 -2.09 32.76 -16.59
CA ILE A 385 -2.46 34.17 -16.53
C ILE A 385 -3.49 34.37 -15.41
N GLN A 386 -3.23 35.35 -14.54
CA GLN A 386 -4.08 35.69 -13.39
C GLN A 386 -5.56 35.76 -13.76
N GLY A 387 -6.40 35.07 -12.98
CA GLY A 387 -7.85 35.03 -13.17
C GLY A 387 -8.31 34.20 -14.38
N THR A 388 -7.44 33.40 -14.98
CA THR A 388 -7.76 32.54 -16.13
C THR A 388 -7.11 31.15 -16.01
N SER A 389 -7.49 30.23 -16.89
CA SER A 389 -6.82 28.93 -17.06
C SER A 389 -5.79 28.91 -18.20
N THR A 390 -5.35 30.07 -18.69
CA THR A 390 -4.43 30.16 -19.83
C THR A 390 -3.00 29.86 -19.36
N GLN A 391 -2.49 28.70 -19.75
CA GLN A 391 -1.15 28.25 -19.39
C GLN A 391 -0.05 28.99 -20.16
N LEU A 392 0.95 29.49 -19.44
CA LEU A 392 2.06 30.28 -19.98
C LEU A 392 3.27 29.43 -20.38
N GLN A 393 3.44 28.27 -19.76
CA GLN A 393 4.50 27.30 -20.05
C GLN A 393 4.09 25.90 -19.53
N PRO A 394 4.75 24.81 -19.97
CA PRO A 394 4.46 23.48 -19.44
C PRO A 394 4.53 23.42 -17.92
N SER A 395 3.68 22.58 -17.32
CA SER A 395 3.70 22.35 -15.88
C SER A 395 5.04 21.76 -15.44
N TYR A 396 5.49 22.14 -14.25
CA TYR A 396 6.68 21.57 -13.64
C TYR A 396 6.29 20.40 -12.75
N MET A 397 7.03 19.29 -12.82
CA MET A 397 6.82 18.13 -11.94
C MET A 397 7.62 18.35 -10.66
N ASP A 398 6.93 18.74 -9.60
CA ASP A 398 7.50 18.98 -8.28
C ASP A 398 7.78 17.65 -7.57
N THR A 399 6.71 16.91 -7.31
CA THR A 399 6.79 15.59 -6.67
C THR A 399 6.37 14.54 -7.69
N THR A 400 7.30 13.67 -8.07
CA THR A 400 7.00 12.54 -8.95
C THR A 400 6.06 11.54 -8.29
N LEU A 401 5.19 10.90 -9.08
CA LEU A 401 4.24 9.88 -8.61
C LEU A 401 4.89 8.85 -7.70
N ARG A 402 4.39 8.79 -6.46
CA ARG A 402 4.89 7.94 -5.39
C ARG A 402 3.77 7.56 -4.41
N PRO A 403 3.94 6.51 -3.59
CA PRO A 403 3.01 6.20 -2.51
C PRO A 403 2.81 7.39 -1.58
N LEU A 404 1.61 7.51 -1.01
CA LEU A 404 1.31 8.55 -0.04
C LEU A 404 2.15 8.41 1.23
N PHE A 405 2.49 7.18 1.63
CA PHE A 405 3.29 6.92 2.81
C PHE A 405 4.77 6.74 2.48
N ASN A 406 5.63 7.36 3.29
CA ASN A 406 7.07 7.16 3.29
C ASN A 406 7.41 5.77 3.87
N ALA A 407 8.66 5.33 3.69
CA ALA A 407 9.13 4.03 4.20
C ALA A 407 8.98 3.87 5.72
N ASP A 408 8.98 4.97 6.48
CA ASP A 408 8.76 4.98 7.93
C ASP A 408 7.27 5.00 8.34
N GLY A 409 6.35 4.92 7.37
CA GLY A 409 4.90 4.97 7.58
C GLY A 409 4.33 6.38 7.78
N SER A 410 5.15 7.43 7.74
CA SER A 410 4.66 8.82 7.78
C SER A 410 4.06 9.25 6.43
N LEU A 411 3.13 10.20 6.44
CA LEU A 411 2.61 10.78 5.18
C LEU A 411 3.68 11.61 4.47
N GLY A 412 3.72 11.46 3.15
CA GLY A 412 4.53 12.26 2.24
C GLY A 412 4.12 13.72 2.29
N MET A 413 5.09 14.60 2.09
CA MET A 413 4.91 16.05 2.05
C MET A 413 5.43 16.59 0.71
N TYR A 414 4.92 17.74 0.29
CA TYR A 414 5.43 18.48 -0.86
C TYR A 414 5.67 19.95 -0.51
N ASP A 415 6.56 20.61 -1.24
CA ASP A 415 6.84 22.05 -1.16
C ASP A 415 7.12 22.63 -2.55
N ALA A 416 6.06 23.09 -3.22
CA ALA A 416 6.11 23.69 -4.56
C ALA A 416 6.58 25.16 -4.56
N ALA A 417 7.35 25.57 -3.56
CA ALA A 417 7.97 26.88 -3.47
C ALA A 417 9.47 26.79 -3.14
N GLU A 418 10.06 25.60 -3.12
CA GLU A 418 11.41 25.39 -2.58
C GLU A 418 12.51 25.88 -3.52
N ASN A 419 12.24 26.00 -4.83
CA ASN A 419 13.25 26.49 -5.76
C ASN A 419 12.72 27.45 -6.85
N THR A 420 13.65 28.21 -7.46
CA THR A 420 13.31 29.22 -8.48
C THR A 420 12.93 28.61 -9.83
N THR A 421 13.10 27.29 -10.01
CA THR A 421 12.67 26.58 -11.23
C THR A 421 11.17 26.33 -11.18
N GLU A 422 10.65 25.95 -10.01
CA GLU A 422 9.21 25.86 -9.70
C GLU A 422 8.54 27.24 -9.60
N LEU A 423 9.29 28.27 -9.19
CA LEU A 423 8.76 29.61 -8.98
C LEU A 423 9.51 30.69 -9.78
N PRO A 424 9.43 30.68 -11.13
CA PRO A 424 10.06 31.69 -11.95
C PRO A 424 9.38 33.05 -11.70
N GLN A 425 10.17 34.08 -11.39
CA GLN A 425 9.66 35.43 -11.15
C GLN A 425 9.07 36.08 -12.41
N THR A 426 9.52 35.63 -13.59
CA THR A 426 9.04 36.10 -14.89
C THR A 426 8.95 34.96 -15.88
N ILE A 427 7.92 34.95 -16.73
CA ILE A 427 7.76 34.00 -17.83
C ILE A 427 7.60 34.78 -19.15
N THR A 428 8.24 34.34 -20.22
CA THR A 428 8.04 34.90 -21.57
C THR A 428 7.09 34.01 -22.36
N TYR A 429 5.94 34.55 -22.76
CA TYR A 429 4.92 33.84 -23.53
C TYR A 429 4.46 34.72 -24.70
N ASN A 430 4.48 34.17 -25.92
CA ASN A 430 4.17 34.91 -27.15
C ASN A 430 4.93 36.25 -27.30
N GLY A 431 6.19 36.29 -26.86
CA GLY A 431 7.04 37.49 -26.93
C GLY A 431 6.71 38.57 -25.90
N GLN A 432 5.75 38.33 -25.01
CA GLN A 432 5.40 39.19 -23.89
C GLN A 432 5.96 38.61 -22.59
N VAL A 433 6.42 39.49 -21.69
CA VAL A 433 6.89 39.10 -20.36
C VAL A 433 5.73 39.19 -19.39
N TYR A 434 5.55 38.16 -18.56
CA TYR A 434 4.57 38.11 -17.48
C TYR A 434 5.32 37.99 -16.14
N ASN A 435 4.93 38.79 -15.16
CA ASN A 435 5.51 38.80 -13.81
C ASN A 435 4.67 37.94 -12.87
N LEU A 436 5.33 37.20 -11.97
CA LEU A 436 4.68 36.42 -10.92
C LEU A 436 3.85 37.34 -10.01
N VAL A 437 2.59 36.96 -9.78
CA VAL A 437 1.73 37.57 -8.77
C VAL A 437 1.85 36.79 -7.45
N GLY A 438 1.79 35.46 -7.54
CA GLY A 438 1.78 34.56 -6.39
C GLY A 438 0.90 33.32 -6.67
N PRO A 439 0.72 32.44 -5.68
CA PRO A 439 -0.15 31.28 -5.83
C PRO A 439 -1.62 31.70 -5.94
N SER A 440 -2.42 30.90 -6.62
CA SER A 440 -3.87 31.09 -6.70
C SER A 440 -4.51 30.94 -5.31
N ALA A 441 -5.68 31.57 -5.11
CA ALA A 441 -6.35 31.57 -3.80
C ALA A 441 -6.76 30.17 -3.29
N ILE A 442 -6.82 29.16 -4.16
CA ILE A 442 -7.18 27.78 -3.83
C ILE A 442 -5.96 26.85 -3.79
N SER A 443 -4.77 27.33 -4.15
CA SER A 443 -3.56 26.53 -4.18
C SER A 443 -2.84 26.57 -2.84
N LEU A 444 -2.55 25.40 -2.29
CA LEU A 444 -1.63 25.22 -1.17
C LEU A 444 -0.24 24.95 -1.75
N VAL A 445 0.72 25.82 -1.46
CA VAL A 445 2.09 25.72 -2.01
C VAL A 445 2.93 24.65 -1.32
N SER A 446 2.55 24.23 -0.11
CA SER A 446 3.14 23.09 0.58
C SER A 446 2.08 22.40 1.43
N GLY A 447 2.26 21.10 1.67
CA GLY A 447 1.27 20.31 2.39
C GLY A 447 1.51 18.81 2.34
N LEU A 448 0.53 18.06 2.85
CA LEU A 448 0.49 16.60 2.72
C LEU A 448 0.27 16.22 1.27
N LEU A 449 0.95 15.18 0.82
CA LEU A 449 0.67 14.53 -0.45
C LEU A 449 -0.71 13.86 -0.37
N LEU A 450 -1.56 14.13 -1.37
CA LEU A 450 -2.91 13.59 -1.46
C LEU A 450 -3.00 12.58 -2.60
N GLU A 451 -4.00 11.70 -2.55
CA GLU A 451 -4.26 10.76 -3.64
C GLU A 451 -4.58 11.50 -4.95
N GLY A 452 -3.95 11.05 -6.04
CA GLY A 452 -4.05 11.67 -7.36
C GLY A 452 -3.11 12.85 -7.56
N THR A 453 -3.37 13.63 -8.62
CA THR A 453 -2.53 14.78 -8.97
C THR A 453 -2.97 16.05 -8.27
N THR A 454 -2.07 16.59 -7.46
CA THR A 454 -2.24 17.90 -6.84
C THR A 454 -1.70 18.98 -7.77
N HIS A 455 -2.55 19.96 -8.09
CA HIS A 455 -2.19 21.10 -8.93
C HIS A 455 -1.93 22.35 -8.08
N VAL A 456 -0.66 22.78 -8.02
CA VAL A 456 -0.27 24.06 -7.42
C VAL A 456 -0.22 25.11 -8.53
N VAL A 457 -1.11 26.09 -8.49
CA VAL A 457 -1.26 27.08 -9.56
C VAL A 457 -0.62 28.40 -9.15
N TYR A 458 0.38 28.85 -9.90
CA TYR A 458 0.93 30.20 -9.81
C TYR A 458 0.35 31.12 -10.89
N GLU A 459 -0.09 32.30 -10.45
CA GLU A 459 -0.69 33.32 -11.31
C GLU A 459 0.33 34.37 -11.72
N TYR A 460 0.22 34.82 -12.97
CA TYR A 460 1.10 35.81 -13.57
C TYR A 460 0.32 36.92 -14.28
N VAL A 461 0.86 38.13 -14.26
CA VAL A 461 0.28 39.32 -14.90
C VAL A 461 1.23 39.87 -15.95
N LEU A 462 0.69 40.39 -17.06
CA LEU A 462 1.50 41.01 -18.11
C LEU A 462 2.39 42.13 -17.52
N ALA A 463 3.69 42.06 -17.79
CA ALA A 463 4.65 43.03 -17.31
C ALA A 463 4.36 44.42 -17.91
N PRO A 464 4.54 45.50 -17.13
CA PRO A 464 4.36 46.85 -17.65
C PRO A 464 5.36 47.10 -18.79
N VAL A 465 4.86 47.63 -19.92
CA VAL A 465 5.73 48.07 -21.02
C VAL A 465 6.62 49.20 -20.49
N PRO A 466 7.96 49.10 -20.57
CA PRO A 466 8.82 50.18 -20.14
C PRO A 466 8.45 51.44 -20.93
N THR A 467 8.03 52.48 -20.22
CA THR A 467 7.82 53.79 -20.83
C THR A 467 9.15 54.24 -21.43
N PRO A 468 9.23 54.65 -22.71
CA PRO A 468 10.48 55.13 -23.26
C PRO A 468 10.95 56.30 -22.40
N THR A 469 12.06 56.11 -21.67
CA THR A 469 12.72 57.19 -20.96
C THR A 469 13.05 58.25 -22.00
N PRO A 470 12.58 59.50 -21.87
CA PRO A 470 13.01 60.58 -22.75
C PRO A 470 14.54 60.58 -22.70
N SER A 471 15.20 60.43 -23.85
CA SER A 471 16.63 60.58 -23.90
C SER A 471 16.93 62.01 -23.46
N THR A 472 17.49 62.18 -22.26
CA THR A 472 18.15 63.42 -21.88
C THR A 472 19.41 63.49 -22.74
N GLN A 473 19.24 63.92 -24.00
CA GLN A 473 20.33 64.46 -24.78
C GLN A 473 20.74 65.75 -24.07
N THR A 474 21.72 65.65 -23.19
CA THR A 474 22.50 66.82 -22.77
C THR A 474 23.01 67.48 -24.06
N PRO A 475 22.74 68.77 -24.31
CA PRO A 475 23.29 69.45 -25.48
C PRO A 475 24.80 69.27 -25.47
N LYS A 476 25.32 68.56 -26.47
CA LYS A 476 26.75 68.45 -26.67
C LYS A 476 27.26 69.85 -26.97
N THR A 477 27.92 70.47 -26.00
CA THR A 477 28.72 71.68 -26.21
C THR A 477 29.63 71.40 -27.40
N ALA A 478 29.58 72.28 -28.40
CA ALA A 478 30.41 72.16 -29.59
C ALA A 478 31.89 72.20 -29.17
N ASP A 479 32.52 71.02 -29.16
CA ASP A 479 33.94 70.88 -28.94
C ASP A 479 34.66 71.13 -30.27
N THR A 480 35.15 72.35 -30.46
CA THR A 480 35.99 72.71 -31.60
C THR A 480 37.39 72.13 -31.37
N THR A 481 37.56 70.83 -31.61
CA THR A 481 38.85 70.17 -31.52
C THR A 481 39.30 69.74 -32.92
N ASN A 482 40.36 70.39 -33.36
CA ASN A 482 40.88 70.44 -34.71
C ASN A 482 41.37 69.07 -35.20
N LEU A 483 40.75 68.55 -36.26
CA LEU A 483 41.06 67.29 -36.94
C LEU A 483 42.52 67.23 -37.49
N SER A 484 43.23 68.37 -37.51
CA SER A 484 44.62 68.48 -37.93
C SER A 484 45.65 67.82 -36.99
N GLY A 485 45.32 67.60 -35.71
CA GLY A 485 46.26 67.05 -34.72
C GLY A 485 46.43 65.52 -34.78
N TYR A 486 45.35 64.79 -35.08
CA TYR A 486 45.35 63.32 -35.07
C TYR A 486 45.99 62.70 -36.32
N VAL A 487 45.94 63.38 -37.47
CA VAL A 487 46.55 62.89 -38.71
C VAL A 487 48.08 62.99 -38.66
N ALA A 488 48.65 63.98 -37.95
CA ALA A 488 50.09 64.12 -37.78
C ALA A 488 50.69 63.05 -36.84
N ALA A 489 49.96 62.65 -35.80
CA ALA A 489 50.40 61.60 -34.87
C ALA A 489 50.34 60.19 -35.49
N LEU A 490 49.35 59.93 -36.36
CA LEU A 490 49.23 58.63 -37.05
C LEU A 490 50.32 58.42 -38.12
N LEU A 491 50.75 59.48 -38.81
CA LEU A 491 51.80 59.39 -39.84
C LEU A 491 53.21 59.19 -39.26
N ALA A 492 53.49 59.73 -38.06
CA ALA A 492 54.79 59.57 -37.39
C ALA A 492 55.00 58.14 -36.83
N ALA A 493 53.93 57.46 -36.42
CA ALA A 493 54.00 56.10 -35.90
C ALA A 493 54.26 55.04 -36.99
N PHE A 494 53.81 55.27 -38.23
CA PHE A 494 54.00 54.33 -39.35
C PHE A 494 55.42 54.36 -39.95
N VAL A 495 56.12 55.50 -39.92
CA VAL A 495 57.51 55.60 -40.42
C VAL A 495 58.51 55.00 -39.41
N GLY A 496 58.22 55.06 -38.11
CA GLY A 496 59.07 54.48 -37.06
C GLY A 496 59.12 52.96 -37.05
N PHE A 497 57.99 52.28 -37.28
CA PHE A 497 57.93 50.81 -37.28
C PHE A 497 58.53 50.16 -38.54
N GLY A 498 58.55 50.87 -39.68
CA GLY A 498 59.15 50.36 -40.93
C GLY A 498 60.68 50.29 -40.93
N PHE A 499 61.36 51.21 -40.25
CA PHE A 499 62.83 51.24 -40.22
C PHE A 499 63.45 50.22 -39.25
N THR A 500 62.77 49.84 -38.16
CA THR A 500 63.29 48.86 -37.19
C THR A 500 63.13 47.41 -37.67
N ALA A 501 62.12 47.12 -38.50
CA ALA A 501 61.90 45.78 -39.07
C ALA A 501 62.83 45.46 -40.26
N VAL A 502 63.21 46.46 -41.07
CA VAL A 502 64.14 46.27 -42.22
C VAL A 502 65.60 46.10 -41.77
N ASN A 503 66.00 46.72 -40.65
CA ASN A 503 67.37 46.59 -40.13
C ASN A 503 67.64 45.27 -39.37
N ARG A 504 66.61 44.56 -38.88
CA ARG A 504 66.80 43.21 -38.29
C ARG A 504 66.82 42.08 -39.33
N TYR A 505 66.34 42.31 -40.55
CA TYR A 505 66.36 41.29 -41.61
C TYR A 505 67.68 41.27 -42.42
N LYS A 506 68.48 42.36 -42.39
CA LYS A 506 69.80 42.43 -43.06
C LYS A 506 71.00 42.00 -42.20
N SER A 507 70.83 41.74 -40.90
CA SER A 507 71.92 41.29 -40.01
C SER A 507 71.99 39.77 -39.77
N ASN A 508 71.14 38.96 -40.41
CA ASN A 508 71.12 37.49 -40.27
C ASN A 508 71.39 36.72 -41.59
N GLN A 509 72.07 37.33 -42.56
CA GLN A 509 72.66 36.62 -43.70
C GLN A 509 74.10 37.08 -43.96
N ILE A 510 75.03 36.76 -43.05
CA ILE A 510 76.45 36.57 -43.39
C ILE A 510 77.02 35.47 -42.46
N PHE A 511 77.63 34.47 -43.11
CA PHE A 511 78.20 33.18 -42.64
C PHE A 511 77.24 32.02 -42.40
#